data_AF-A0A7X0IKM4-F1
#
_entry.id   AF-A0A7X0IKM4-F1
#
_cell.length_a   1.000
_cell.length_b   1.000
_cell.length_c   1.000
_cell.angle_alpha   90.00
_cell.angle_beta   90.00
_cell.angle_gamma   90.00
#
_symmetry.space_group_name_H-M   'P 1'
#
loop_
_entity.id
_entity.type
_entity.pdbx_description
1 polymer ?
#
loop_
_entity_poly.entity_id
_entity_poly.type
_entity_poly.pdbx_seq_one_letter_code
_entity_poly.pdbx_strand_id
1 'polypeptide(L)'
;MIELKPNQPRWRQVHAIMRERILTGQYKPGERIPSLITIIEEFGIANATAQKVMRALRADGLIHTEPGMGSFVTEAGQRQEPPHQ
;
A
#
# COMPACT_ATOMS: atom_id res chain seq x y z
N MET A 1 -16.49 0.63 -6.42
CA MET A 1 -16.32 0.07 -5.06
C MET A 1 -15.58 -1.23 -5.20
N ILE A 2 -14.42 -1.37 -4.55
CA ILE A 2 -13.72 -2.65 -4.45
C ILE A 2 -14.48 -3.50 -3.42
N GLU A 3 -15.01 -4.65 -3.82
CA GLU A 3 -15.80 -5.51 -2.94
C GLU A 3 -14.88 -6.26 -1.97
N LEU A 4 -14.69 -5.69 -0.78
CA LEU A 4 -13.87 -6.27 0.27
C LEU A 4 -14.59 -7.47 0.92
N LYS A 5 -13.98 -8.65 0.87
CA LYS A 5 -14.60 -9.88 1.41
C LYS A 5 -14.70 -9.81 2.94
N PRO A 6 -15.87 -10.09 3.55
CA PRO A 6 -16.06 -10.01 5.00
C PRO A 6 -15.31 -11.10 5.79
N ASN A 7 -14.96 -12.22 5.15
CA ASN A 7 -14.26 -13.34 5.80
C ASN A 7 -12.72 -13.19 5.83
N GLN A 8 -12.18 -12.04 5.42
CA GLN A 8 -10.75 -11.81 5.43
C GLN A 8 -10.42 -10.39 5.92
N PRO A 9 -9.37 -10.20 6.74
CA PRO A 9 -9.03 -8.88 7.25
C PRO A 9 -8.87 -7.86 6.11
N ARG A 10 -9.67 -6.79 6.13
CA ARG A 10 -9.66 -5.71 5.12
C ARG A 10 -8.25 -5.15 4.90
N TRP A 11 -7.47 -4.97 5.97
CA TRP A 11 -6.10 -4.49 5.88
C TRP A 11 -5.18 -5.41 5.06
N ARG A 12 -5.38 -6.74 5.10
CA ARG A 12 -4.59 -7.67 4.28
C ARG A 12 -4.91 -7.54 2.80
N GLN A 13 -6.19 -7.42 2.47
CA GLN A 13 -6.65 -7.27 1.08
C GLN A 13 -6.07 -5.99 0.47
N VAL A 14 -6.22 -4.86 1.17
CA VAL A 14 -5.68 -3.57 0.70
C VAL A 14 -4.16 -3.60 0.63
N HIS A 15 -3.48 -4.20 1.60
CA HIS A 15 -2.02 -4.38 1.57
C HIS A 15 -1.56 -5.17 0.34
N ALA A 16 -2.20 -6.30 0.04
CA ALA A 16 -1.87 -7.13 -1.11
C ALA A 16 -2.09 -6.36 -2.43
N ILE A 17 -3.20 -5.64 -2.56
CA ILE A 17 -3.50 -4.79 -3.72
C ILE A 17 -2.43 -3.70 -3.88
N MET A 18 -2.09 -2.98 -2.81
CA MET A 18 -1.09 -1.91 -2.89
C MET A 18 0.29 -2.46 -3.25
N ARG A 19 0.67 -3.59 -2.64
CA ARG A 19 1.92 -4.29 -2.94
C ARG A 19 1.98 -4.68 -4.41
N GLU A 20 0.93 -5.30 -4.93
CA GLU A 20 0.87 -5.68 -6.34
C GLU A 20 0.95 -4.46 -7.26
N ARG A 21 0.27 -3.35 -6.95
CA ARG A 21 0.39 -2.08 -7.71
C ARG A 21 1.82 -1.54 -7.72
N ILE A 22 2.52 -1.61 -6.60
CA ILE A 22 3.92 -1.18 -6.50
C ILE A 22 4.82 -2.12 -7.35
N LEU A 23 4.65 -3.43 -7.20
CA LEU A 23 5.44 -4.46 -7.90
C LEU A 23 5.20 -4.49 -9.42
N THR A 24 3.97 -4.20 -9.85
CA THR A 24 3.59 -4.08 -11.27
C THR A 24 4.08 -2.78 -11.91
N GLY A 25 4.70 -1.89 -11.14
CA GLY A 25 5.20 -0.62 -11.61
C GLY A 25 4.12 0.45 -11.80
N GLN A 26 2.92 0.26 -11.25
CA GLN A 26 1.86 1.27 -11.26
C GLN A 26 2.29 2.53 -10.50
N TYR A 27 3.12 2.37 -9.46
CA TYR A 27 3.75 3.47 -8.73
C TYR A 27 5.26 3.38 -8.86
N LYS A 28 5.89 4.41 -9.43
CA LYS A 28 7.35 4.47 -9.62
C LYS A 28 8.09 4.71 -8.31
N PRO A 29 9.34 4.25 -8.16
CA PRO A 29 10.11 4.58 -6.97
C PRO A 29 10.32 6.10 -6.91
N GLY A 30 10.07 6.69 -5.73
CA GLY A 30 10.00 8.14 -5.54
C GLY A 30 8.65 8.76 -5.86
N GLU A 31 7.68 8.00 -6.38
CA GLU A 31 6.32 8.48 -6.62
C GLU A 31 5.49 8.46 -5.35
N ARG A 32 4.59 9.44 -5.23
CA ARG A 32 3.73 9.61 -4.07
C ARG A 32 2.61 8.57 -4.10
N ILE A 33 2.53 7.76 -3.06
CA ILE A 33 1.39 6.83 -2.89
C ILE A 33 0.18 7.55 -2.29
N PRO A 34 -1.02 6.97 -2.42
CA PRO A 34 -2.21 7.43 -1.72
C PRO A 34 -1.96 7.57 -0.22
N SER A 35 -2.30 8.75 0.32
CA SER A 35 -2.23 9.01 1.75
C SER A 35 -3.21 8.11 2.51
N LEU A 36 -3.01 8.00 3.83
CA LEU A 36 -3.92 7.28 4.72
C LEU A 36 -5.40 7.62 4.47
N ILE A 37 -5.72 8.91 4.34
CA ILE A 37 -7.09 9.41 4.09
C ILE A 37 -7.59 8.93 2.72
N THR A 38 -6.77 9.04 1.69
CA THR A 38 -7.10 8.55 0.35
C THR A 38 -7.37 7.04 0.35
N ILE A 39 -6.59 6.24 1.10
CA ILE A 39 -6.83 4.80 1.22
C ILE A 39 -8.16 4.52 1.94
N ILE A 40 -8.49 5.30 2.98
CA ILE A 40 -9.78 5.17 3.68
C ILE A 40 -10.93 5.44 2.72
N GLU A 41 -10.84 6.48 1.89
CA GLU A 41 -11.89 6.84 0.94
C GLU A 41 -11.96 5.89 -0.27
N GLU A 42 -10.81 5.50 -0.84
CA GLU A 42 -10.73 4.62 -2.01
C GLU A 42 -11.23 3.21 -1.69
N PHE A 43 -10.85 2.68 -0.52
CA PHE A 43 -11.18 1.31 -0.12
C PHE A 43 -12.35 1.23 0.87
N GLY A 44 -12.87 2.35 1.37
CA GLY A 44 -13.95 2.38 2.35
C GLY A 44 -13.60 1.69 3.68
N ILE A 45 -12.34 1.80 4.14
CA ILE A 45 -11.85 1.10 5.34
C ILE A 45 -11.70 2.03 6.55
N ALA A 46 -11.77 1.48 7.76
CA ALA A 46 -11.54 2.25 8.97
C ALA A 46 -10.09 2.80 9.05
N ASN A 47 -9.91 3.97 9.69
CA ASN A 47 -8.60 4.61 9.83
C ASN A 47 -7.53 3.68 10.44
N ALA A 48 -7.87 2.95 11.51
CA ALA A 48 -6.99 1.97 12.14
C ALA A 48 -6.58 0.83 11.17
N THR A 49 -7.45 0.49 10.21
CA THR A 49 -7.17 -0.52 9.17
C THR A 49 -6.19 0.04 8.14
N ALA A 50 -6.43 1.27 7.66
CA ALA A 50 -5.53 1.94 6.74
C ALA A 50 -4.14 2.16 7.36
N GLN A 51 -4.06 2.49 8.66
CA GLN A 51 -2.77 2.62 9.35
C GLN A 51 -2.02 1.29 9.38
N LYS A 52 -2.72 0.17 9.60
CA LYS A 52 -2.10 -1.17 9.53
C LYS A 52 -1.54 -1.46 8.14
N VAL A 53 -2.28 -1.12 7.08
CA VAL A 53 -1.82 -1.26 5.69
C VAL A 53 -0.52 -0.48 5.48
N MET A 54 -0.53 0.82 5.78
CA MET A 54 0.63 1.71 5.61
C MET A 54 1.84 1.20 6.40
N ARG A 55 1.61 0.76 7.64
CA ARG A 55 2.70 0.23 8.49
C ARG A 55 3.25 -1.09 7.95
N ALA A 56 2.40 -1.94 7.38
CA ALA A 56 2.82 -3.20 6.75
C ALA A 56 3.62 -2.94 5.47
N LEU A 57 3.15 -2.05 4.58
CA LEU A 57 3.88 -1.67 3.36
C LEU A 57 5.25 -1.07 3.70
N ARG A 58 5.31 -0.24 4.75
CA ARG A 58 6.56 0.34 5.24
C ARG A 58 7.48 -0.73 5.84
N ALA A 59 6.94 -1.69 6.58
CA ALA A 59 7.71 -2.79 7.16
C ALA A 59 8.27 -3.74 6.08
N ASP A 60 7.54 -3.93 4.98
CA ASP A 60 7.98 -4.66 3.79
C ASP A 60 9.03 -3.86 2.98
N GLY A 61 9.29 -2.61 3.39
CA GLY A 61 10.25 -1.73 2.74
C GLY A 61 9.80 -1.22 1.39
N LEU A 62 8.51 -1.38 1.02
CA LEU A 62 7.95 -0.96 -0.27
C LEU A 62 7.69 0.55 -0.34
N ILE A 63 7.46 1.17 0.82
CA ILE A 63 7.13 2.59 0.93
C ILE A 63 7.94 3.23 2.07
N HIS A 64 8.23 4.51 1.95
CA HIS A 64 8.75 5.34 3.03
C HIS A 64 7.80 6.51 3.28
N THR A 65 7.73 6.93 4.55
CA THR A 65 6.93 8.09 4.95
C THR A 65 7.89 9.25 5.20
N GLU A 66 7.68 10.36 4.49
CA GLU A 66 8.40 11.61 4.72
C GLU A 66 7.52 12.57 5.54
N PRO A 67 7.98 13.00 6.73
CA PRO A 67 7.22 13.91 7.57
C PRO A 67 6.97 15.23 6.84
N GLY A 68 5.70 15.63 6.75
CA GLY A 68 5.28 16.85 6.06
C GLY A 68 5.00 16.72 4.56
N MET A 69 5.52 15.68 3.89
CA MET A 69 5.31 15.48 2.44
C MET A 69 4.39 14.32 2.08
N GLY A 70 4.32 13.28 2.90
CA GLY A 70 3.41 12.14 2.68
C GLY A 70 4.14 10.80 2.66
N SER A 71 3.69 9.89 1.81
CA SER A 71 4.33 8.59 1.63
C SER A 71 4.70 8.38 0.18
N PHE A 72 5.84 7.75 -0.05
CA PHE A 72 6.43 7.54 -1.36
C PHE A 72 6.87 6.10 -1.52
N VAL A 73 6.88 5.59 -2.74
CA VAL A 73 7.40 4.25 -3.04
C VAL A 73 8.92 4.27 -2.96
N THR A 74 9.50 3.22 -2.38
CA THR A 74 10.96 3.05 -2.31
C THR A 74 11.46 2.30 -3.54
N GLU A 75 12.76 2.43 -3.84
CA GLU A 75 13.41 1.59 -4.84
C GLU A 75 13.35 0.09 -4.50
N ALA A 76 13.33 -0.26 -3.20
CA ALA A 76 13.21 -1.64 -2.78
C ALA A 76 11.87 -2.26 -3.21
N GLY A 77 10.78 -1.49 -3.21
CA GLY A 77 9.49 -2.00 -3.66
C GLY A 77 9.39 -2.34 -5.13
N GLN A 78 10.25 -1.75 -5.96
CA GLN A 78 10.33 -2.02 -7.40
C GLN A 78 11.41 -3.06 -7.74
N ARG A 79 12.44 -3.19 -6.88
CA ARG A 79 13.48 -4.23 -7.00
C ARG A 79 13.09 -5.56 -6.38
N GLN A 80 12.02 -5.65 -5.61
CA GLN A 80 11.44 -6.94 -5.25
C GLN A 80 10.94 -7.58 -6.55
N GLU A 81 11.81 -8.36 -7.19
CA GLU A 81 11.45 -9.23 -8.31
C GLU A 81 10.18 -9.98 -7.91
N PRO A 82 9.08 -9.89 -8.69
CA PRO A 82 7.91 -10.69 -8.38
C PRO A 82 8.39 -12.15 -8.33
N PRO A 83 8.05 -12.94 -7.30
CA PRO A 83 8.36 -14.36 -7.33
C PRO A 83 7.67 -14.92 -8.58
N HIS A 84 8.49 -15.20 -9.59
CA HIS A 84 8.09 -15.92 -10.78
C HIS A 84 7.67 -17.31 -10.29
N GLN A 85 6.36 -17.53 -10.18
CA GLN A 85 5.78 -18.87 -10.11
C GLN A 85 5.08 -19.14 -11.44
#